data_AF-A0A1B7I3Z8-F1
#
_entry.id   AF-A0A1B7I3Z8-F1
#
_cell.length_a   1.000
_cell.length_b   1.000
_cell.length_c   1.000
_cell.angle_alpha   90.00
_cell.angle_beta   90.00
_cell.angle_gamma   90.00
#
_symmetry.space_group_name_H-M   'P 1'
#
loop_
_entity.id
_entity.type
_entity.pdbx_description
1 polymer ?
#
loop_
_entity_poly.entity_id
_entity_poly.type
_entity_poly.pdbx_seq_one_letter_code
_entity_poly.pdbx_strand_id
1 'polypeptide(L)'
;MLNSIKGTQLIILSVLLGIAPPLLACPDMQGSYGTENGGIHFYLQTNRIKEFKAVIDIADYPLTIRSAVFVSEEDRHAQPYQPLPDCTLSIDGFGYLLPHNKGQILRLHFDSQDFEKIFNTSYILKLSDAPSENLGVNKTSLIIPVKILTTLNNH
;
A
#
# COMPACT_ATOMS: atom_id res chain seq x y z
N MET A 1 3.70 -25.95 68.05
CA MET A 1 4.09 -24.95 67.04
C MET A 1 4.15 -25.65 65.69
N LEU A 2 3.41 -25.08 64.74
CA LEU A 2 3.43 -25.19 63.27
C LEU A 2 3.12 -26.53 62.56
N ASN A 3 1.99 -26.45 61.85
CA ASN A 3 1.41 -27.37 60.89
C ASN A 3 2.35 -27.73 59.72
N SER A 4 2.31 -28.99 59.31
CA SER A 4 2.82 -29.48 58.03
C SER A 4 1.64 -29.57 57.05
N ILE A 5 1.54 -28.61 56.12
CA ILE A 5 0.58 -28.63 55.03
C ILE A 5 1.35 -29.05 53.77
N LYS A 6 1.11 -30.27 53.30
CA LYS A 6 1.62 -30.78 52.03
C LYS A 6 1.05 -29.91 50.91
N GLY A 7 1.91 -29.12 50.28
CA GLY A 7 1.58 -28.28 49.13
C GLY A 7 1.26 -29.13 47.91
N THR A 8 -0.01 -29.12 47.53
CA THR A 8 -0.51 -29.64 46.25
C THR A 8 0.04 -28.76 45.13
N GLN A 9 0.99 -29.27 44.34
CA GLN A 9 1.44 -28.59 43.12
C GLN A 9 0.31 -28.60 42.09
N LEU A 10 -0.34 -27.45 41.93
CA LEU A 10 -1.26 -27.19 40.82
C LEU A 10 -0.41 -26.92 39.58
N ILE A 11 -0.26 -27.92 38.71
CA ILE A 11 0.33 -27.74 37.38
C ILE A 11 -0.70 -26.95 36.56
N ILE A 12 -0.53 -25.63 36.51
CA ILE A 12 -1.26 -24.77 35.57
C ILE A 12 -0.64 -25.04 34.20
N LEU A 13 -1.27 -25.96 33.47
CA LEU A 13 -0.98 -26.22 32.06
C LEU A 13 -1.49 -25.01 31.27
N SER A 14 -0.63 -24.02 31.07
CA SER A 14 -0.90 -22.87 30.21
C SER A 14 -1.10 -23.37 28.78
N VAL A 15 -2.36 -23.52 28.38
CA VAL A 15 -2.74 -23.65 26.98
C VAL A 15 -2.28 -22.36 26.31
N LEU A 16 -1.14 -22.41 25.61
CA LEU A 16 -0.82 -21.41 24.59
C LEU A 16 -1.92 -21.50 23.54
N LEU A 17 -3.00 -20.73 23.71
CA LEU A 17 -3.76 -20.27 22.57
C LEU A 17 -2.75 -19.49 21.73
N GLY A 18 -2.28 -20.11 20.66
CA GLY A 18 -1.61 -19.42 19.57
C GLY A 18 -2.56 -18.37 19.05
N ILE A 19 -2.45 -17.16 19.59
CA ILE A 19 -3.02 -15.98 18.98
C ILE A 19 -2.22 -15.83 17.69
N ALA A 20 -2.72 -16.40 16.60
CA ALA A 20 -2.23 -16.05 15.29
C ALA A 20 -2.30 -14.53 15.23
N PRO A 21 -1.18 -13.83 14.95
CA PRO A 21 -1.22 -12.38 14.82
C PRO A 21 -2.33 -12.07 13.80
N PRO A 22 -3.20 -11.09 14.07
CA PRO A 22 -4.25 -10.73 13.13
C PRO A 22 -3.57 -10.52 11.78
N LEU A 23 -4.01 -11.28 10.76
CA LEU A 23 -3.70 -10.99 9.36
C LEU A 23 -3.88 -9.47 9.21
N LEU A 24 -2.78 -8.73 9.08
CA LEU A 24 -2.80 -7.29 8.97
C LEU A 24 -3.53 -6.98 7.66
N ALA A 25 -4.84 -6.78 7.76
CA ALA A 25 -5.65 -6.41 6.63
C ALA A 25 -5.10 -5.08 6.10
N CYS A 26 -4.86 -5.01 4.79
CA CYS A 26 -4.38 -3.79 4.16
C CYS A 26 -5.24 -2.59 4.54
N PRO A 27 -4.61 -1.42 4.76
CA PRO A 27 -5.34 -0.23 5.18
C PRO A 27 -6.36 0.19 4.12
N ASP A 28 -7.37 0.95 4.53
CA ASP A 28 -8.28 1.58 3.58
C ASP A 28 -7.53 2.62 2.75
N MET A 29 -7.41 2.31 1.45
CA MET A 29 -6.74 3.15 0.45
C MET A 29 -7.71 4.15 -0.19
N GLN A 30 -8.96 4.25 0.25
CA GLN A 30 -9.88 5.26 -0.27
C GLN A 30 -9.39 6.68 0.05
N GLY A 31 -9.38 7.56 -0.95
CA GLY A 31 -9.07 8.97 -0.75
C GLY A 31 -8.45 9.65 -1.96
N SER A 32 -7.91 10.84 -1.71
CA SER A 32 -7.19 11.67 -2.69
C SER A 32 -5.68 11.59 -2.44
N TYR A 33 -4.92 11.54 -3.52
CA TYR A 33 -3.47 11.38 -3.52
C TYR A 33 -2.83 12.39 -4.48
N GLY A 34 -1.61 12.81 -4.16
CA GLY A 34 -0.82 13.70 -5.01
C GLY A 34 0.66 13.35 -4.98
N THR A 35 1.32 13.46 -6.14
CA THR A 35 2.76 13.29 -6.24
C THR A 35 3.52 14.46 -5.62
N GLU A 36 4.74 14.22 -5.16
CA GLU A 36 5.61 15.21 -4.53
C GLU A 36 5.93 16.43 -5.42
N ASN A 37 5.89 16.26 -6.74
CA ASN A 37 6.07 17.32 -7.72
C ASN A 37 4.75 18.01 -8.15
N GLY A 38 3.60 17.56 -7.63
CA GLY A 38 2.28 18.08 -7.96
C GLY A 38 1.77 17.76 -9.38
N GLY A 39 2.51 16.97 -10.17
CA GLY A 39 2.19 16.69 -11.57
C GLY A 39 1.06 15.68 -11.78
N ILE A 40 0.78 14.84 -10.78
CA ILE A 40 -0.26 13.82 -10.85
C ILE A 40 -1.09 13.86 -9.58
N HIS A 41 -2.41 13.94 -9.75
CA HIS A 41 -3.38 13.65 -8.71
C HIS A 41 -4.12 12.37 -9.06
N PHE A 42 -4.41 11.54 -8.07
CA PHE A 42 -5.29 10.41 -8.29
C PHE A 42 -6.19 10.13 -7.10
N TYR A 43 -7.32 9.52 -7.39
CA TYR A 43 -8.43 9.36 -6.46
C TYR A 43 -8.86 7.90 -6.45
N LEU A 44 -8.79 7.27 -5.29
CA LEU A 44 -9.16 5.87 -5.11
C LEU A 44 -10.51 5.78 -4.41
N GLN A 45 -11.48 5.13 -5.05
CA GLN A 45 -12.79 4.82 -4.47
C GLN A 45 -12.96 3.31 -4.37
N THR A 46 -13.22 2.78 -3.17
CA THR A 46 -13.48 1.34 -3.00
C THR A 46 -14.93 0.98 -3.34
N ASN A 47 -15.14 -0.21 -3.91
CA ASN A 47 -16.45 -0.81 -4.11
C ASN A 47 -16.87 -1.78 -2.97
N ARG A 48 -16.19 -1.73 -1.82
CA ARG A 48 -16.35 -2.60 -0.62
C ARG A 48 -15.75 -4.02 -0.73
N ILE A 49 -15.29 -4.46 -1.90
CA ILE A 49 -14.66 -5.79 -2.10
C ILE A 49 -13.13 -5.66 -2.30
N LYS A 50 -12.50 -4.67 -1.65
CA LYS A 50 -11.05 -4.37 -1.79
C LYS A 50 -10.56 -4.13 -3.24
N GLU A 51 -11.49 -3.96 -4.17
CA GLU A 51 -11.22 -3.40 -5.49
C GLU A 51 -11.49 -1.90 -5.43
N PHE A 52 -10.72 -1.17 -6.21
CA PHE A 52 -10.78 0.28 -6.27
C PHE A 52 -11.00 0.72 -7.71
N LYS A 53 -11.82 1.74 -7.91
CA LYS A 53 -11.73 2.58 -9.11
C LYS A 53 -10.75 3.71 -8.81
N ALA A 54 -9.79 3.91 -9.70
CA ALA A 54 -8.84 5.00 -9.67
C ALA A 54 -9.21 6.03 -10.74
N VAL A 55 -9.35 7.30 -10.37
CA VAL A 55 -9.35 8.41 -11.33
C VAL A 55 -7.99 9.06 -11.30
N ILE A 56 -7.38 9.20 -12.47
CA ILE A 56 -6.06 9.81 -12.66
C ILE A 56 -6.27 11.17 -13.33
N ASP A 57 -5.70 12.20 -12.72
CA ASP A 57 -5.75 13.60 -13.15
C ASP A 57 -4.32 14.10 -13.35
N ILE A 58 -3.98 14.34 -14.62
CA ILE A 58 -2.69 14.87 -15.05
C ILE A 58 -3.00 16.12 -15.86
N ALA A 59 -2.28 17.21 -15.57
CA ALA A 59 -2.47 18.48 -16.28
C ALA A 59 -2.46 18.28 -17.81
N ASP A 60 -3.41 18.91 -18.49
CA ASP A 60 -3.58 18.87 -19.95
C ASP A 60 -4.03 17.52 -20.56
N TYR A 61 -4.27 16.49 -19.73
CA TYR A 61 -4.83 15.21 -20.17
C TYR A 61 -6.28 15.02 -19.71
N PRO A 62 -7.11 14.31 -20.48
CA PRO A 62 -8.43 13.89 -20.01
C PRO A 62 -8.33 13.03 -18.74
N LEU A 63 -9.28 13.23 -17.82
CA LEU A 63 -9.43 12.36 -16.66
C LEU A 63 -9.55 10.91 -17.12
N THR A 64 -8.74 10.06 -16.50
CA THR A 64 -8.63 8.65 -16.88
C THR A 64 -9.11 7.78 -15.74
N ILE A 65 -10.02 6.86 -16.01
CA ILE A 65 -10.51 5.89 -15.04
C ILE A 65 -9.80 4.56 -15.25
N ARG A 66 -9.32 3.96 -14.17
CA ARG A 66 -8.67 2.64 -14.13
C ARG A 66 -9.20 1.80 -12.98
N SER A 67 -9.11 0.49 -13.13
CA SER A 67 -9.28 -0.43 -12.02
C SER A 67 -7.99 -0.50 -11.22
N ALA A 68 -8.10 -0.70 -9.92
CA ALA A 68 -6.96 -0.91 -9.05
C ALA A 68 -7.25 -1.99 -8.00
N VAL A 69 -6.28 -2.87 -7.80
CA VAL A 69 -6.41 -4.06 -6.93
C VAL A 69 -5.14 -4.27 -6.13
N PHE A 70 -5.26 -4.85 -4.94
CA PHE A 70 -4.08 -5.26 -4.20
C PHE A 70 -3.37 -6.39 -4.94
N VAL A 71 -2.05 -6.28 -5.06
CA VAL A 71 -1.22 -7.32 -5.67
C VAL A 71 -1.22 -8.55 -4.75
N SER A 72 -1.42 -9.73 -5.33
CA SER A 72 -1.41 -11.00 -4.60
C SER A 72 -0.04 -11.27 -3.99
N GLU A 73 0.03 -12.04 -2.89
CA GLU A 73 1.32 -12.41 -2.29
C GLU A 73 2.25 -13.09 -3.29
N GLU A 74 1.71 -14.03 -4.09
CA GLU A 74 2.46 -14.72 -5.15
C GLU A 74 3.07 -13.73 -6.15
N ASP A 75 2.27 -12.81 -6.69
CA ASP A 75 2.73 -11.84 -7.70
C ASP A 75 3.74 -10.83 -7.14
N ARG A 76 3.64 -10.50 -5.85
CA ARG A 76 4.61 -9.64 -5.18
C ARG A 76 5.97 -10.32 -5.08
N HIS A 77 6.01 -11.62 -4.77
CA HIS A 77 7.24 -12.39 -4.65
C HIS A 77 7.80 -12.84 -6.00
N ALA A 78 6.99 -12.86 -7.06
CA ALA A 78 7.41 -13.21 -8.42
C ALA A 78 8.21 -12.11 -9.14
N GLN A 79 8.40 -10.92 -8.54
CA GLN A 79 9.13 -9.82 -9.18
C GLN A 79 10.63 -10.12 -9.34
N PRO A 80 11.22 -9.85 -10.51
CA PRO A 80 12.58 -10.28 -10.84
C PRO A 80 13.68 -9.59 -10.03
N TYR A 81 13.47 -8.32 -9.64
CA TYR A 81 14.51 -7.50 -9.00
C TYR A 81 14.32 -7.32 -7.50
N GLN A 82 13.08 -7.12 -7.06
CA GLN A 82 12.76 -6.96 -5.65
C GLN A 82 11.29 -7.28 -5.41
N PRO A 83 10.97 -8.07 -4.37
CA PRO A 83 9.59 -8.29 -3.98
C PRO A 83 8.86 -6.98 -3.68
N LEU A 84 7.60 -6.87 -4.13
CA LEU A 84 6.76 -5.73 -3.79
C LEU A 84 6.34 -5.79 -2.31
N PRO A 85 6.28 -4.65 -1.62
CA PRO A 85 5.86 -4.60 -0.23
C PRO A 85 4.41 -5.03 -0.05
N ASP A 86 4.07 -5.44 1.17
CA ASP A 86 2.67 -5.69 1.56
C ASP A 86 1.76 -4.52 1.19
N CYS A 87 0.54 -4.83 0.78
CA CYS A 87 -0.48 -3.85 0.44
C CYS A 87 -0.14 -2.92 -0.74
N THR A 88 0.76 -3.37 -1.61
CA THR A 88 0.95 -2.74 -2.92
C THR A 88 -0.33 -2.81 -3.73
N LEU A 89 -0.75 -1.68 -4.28
CA LEU A 89 -1.90 -1.58 -5.17
C LEU A 89 -1.41 -1.50 -6.62
N SER A 90 -1.87 -2.40 -7.48
CA SER A 90 -1.70 -2.28 -8.94
C SER A 90 -2.83 -1.42 -9.49
N ILE A 91 -2.48 -0.41 -10.30
CA ILE A 91 -3.43 0.46 -11.02
C ILE A 91 -3.26 0.13 -12.51
N ASP A 92 -4.31 -0.44 -13.10
CA ASP A 92 -4.28 -1.00 -14.44
C ASP A 92 -3.79 0.02 -15.47
N GLY A 93 -2.83 -0.37 -16.30
CA GLY A 93 -2.21 0.46 -17.33
C GLY A 93 -1.60 1.78 -16.84
N PHE A 94 -1.32 1.93 -15.54
CA PHE A 94 -0.77 3.15 -14.96
C PHE A 94 0.47 2.91 -14.09
N GLY A 95 0.44 1.91 -13.20
CA GLY A 95 1.59 1.57 -12.36
C GLY A 95 1.21 0.98 -11.01
N TYR A 96 2.18 0.93 -10.09
CA TYR A 96 1.99 0.40 -8.74
C TYR A 96 2.09 1.49 -7.69
N LEU A 97 1.19 1.49 -6.71
CA LEU A 97 1.27 2.32 -5.52
C LEU A 97 1.78 1.48 -4.34
N LEU A 98 3.04 1.70 -3.98
CA LEU A 98 3.75 0.96 -2.95
C LEU A 98 3.65 1.73 -1.63
N PRO A 99 3.22 1.11 -0.53
CA PRO A 99 3.37 1.68 0.80
C PRO A 99 4.85 1.94 1.11
N HIS A 100 5.12 3.09 1.74
CA HIS A 100 6.48 3.50 2.06
C HIS A 100 6.55 4.22 3.41
N ASN A 101 7.63 3.98 4.15
CA ASN A 101 7.90 4.73 5.37
C ASN A 101 8.73 5.95 5.02
N LYS A 102 8.20 7.13 5.33
CA LYS A 102 8.88 8.41 5.08
C LYS A 102 10.32 8.39 5.57
N GLY A 103 11.24 8.82 4.71
CA GLY A 103 12.66 8.92 5.01
C GLY A 103 13.44 7.60 4.92
N GLN A 104 12.78 6.49 4.55
CA GLN A 104 13.51 5.26 4.24
C GLN A 104 14.14 5.34 2.84
N ILE A 105 15.30 4.71 2.71
CA ILE A 105 15.99 4.56 1.43
C ILE A 105 15.26 3.46 0.66
N LEU A 106 14.75 3.79 -0.52
CA LEU A 106 14.36 2.80 -1.52
C LEU A 106 15.60 2.45 -2.33
N ARG A 107 16.00 1.17 -2.26
CA ARG A 107 17.03 0.60 -3.13
C ARG A 107 16.35 0.00 -4.35
N LEU A 108 16.86 0.27 -5.53
CA LEU A 108 16.33 -0.24 -6.79
C LEU A 108 17.47 -0.81 -7.60
N HIS A 109 17.32 -2.05 -8.06
CA HIS A 109 18.25 -2.67 -8.99
C HIS A 109 17.67 -2.57 -10.40
N PHE A 110 18.39 -1.92 -11.32
CA PHE A 110 17.96 -1.72 -12.70
C PHE A 110 19.17 -1.72 -13.64
N ASP A 111 19.11 -2.47 -14.74
CA ASP A 111 20.19 -2.57 -15.74
C ASP A 111 21.60 -2.80 -15.15
N SER A 112 21.69 -3.76 -14.21
CA SER A 112 22.94 -4.11 -13.49
C SER A 112 23.52 -2.99 -12.62
N GLN A 113 22.72 -1.96 -12.30
CA GLN A 113 23.10 -0.85 -11.45
C GLN A 113 22.17 -0.74 -10.25
N ASP A 114 22.75 -0.38 -9.10
CA ASP A 114 22.03 -0.10 -7.88
C ASP A 114 21.78 1.40 -7.74
N PHE A 115 20.52 1.75 -7.49
CA PHE A 115 20.08 3.11 -7.27
C PHE A 115 19.50 3.25 -5.87
N GLU A 116 19.83 4.35 -5.20
CA GLU A 116 19.26 4.70 -3.91
C GLU A 116 18.51 6.03 -4.03
N LYS A 117 17.25 6.04 -3.60
CA LYS A 117 16.46 7.27 -3.52
C LYS A 117 15.72 7.31 -2.18
N ILE A 118 15.78 8.46 -1.52
CA ILE A 118 15.03 8.71 -0.29
C ILE A 118 13.72 9.40 -0.67
N PHE A 119 12.60 8.79 -0.30
CA PHE A 119 11.29 9.42 -0.45
C PHE A 119 10.78 9.88 0.91
N ASN A 120 10.39 11.15 1.02
CA ASN A 120 9.79 11.69 2.24
C ASN A 120 8.25 11.63 2.21
N THR A 121 7.72 10.59 1.59
CA THR A 121 6.29 10.40 1.30
C THR A 121 5.80 9.06 1.85
N SER A 122 4.49 8.95 2.11
CA SER A 122 3.89 7.72 2.65
C SER A 122 3.72 6.60 1.62
N TYR A 123 3.84 6.94 0.34
CA TYR A 123 3.73 5.99 -0.76
C TYR A 123 4.74 6.34 -1.85
N ILE A 124 5.00 5.37 -2.71
CA ILE A 124 5.77 5.53 -3.95
C ILE A 124 4.87 5.07 -5.10
N LEU A 125 4.73 5.90 -6.13
CA LEU A 125 4.13 5.51 -7.40
C LEU A 125 5.25 5.02 -8.33
N LYS A 126 5.26 3.70 -8.57
CA LYS A 126 6.15 3.05 -9.52
C LYS A 126 5.48 2.99 -10.88
N LEU A 127 5.89 3.85 -11.81
CA LEU A 127 5.36 3.92 -13.17
C LEU A 127 6.07 2.93 -14.12
N SER A 128 7.35 2.65 -13.86
CA SER A 128 8.13 1.64 -14.59
C SER A 128 9.23 1.05 -13.70
N ASP A 129 10.04 0.15 -14.26
CA ASP A 129 11.22 -0.36 -13.57
C ASP A 129 12.37 0.66 -13.54
N ALA A 130 12.31 1.72 -14.36
CA ALA A 130 13.33 2.76 -14.37
C ALA A 130 13.24 3.61 -13.07
N PRO A 131 14.33 3.71 -12.28
CA PRO A 131 14.32 4.43 -11.01
C PRO A 131 13.91 5.90 -11.11
N SER A 132 14.24 6.56 -12.23
CA SER A 132 13.91 7.96 -12.50
C SER A 132 12.41 8.24 -12.61
N GLU A 133 11.60 7.22 -12.91
CA GLU A 133 10.16 7.36 -13.13
C GLU A 133 9.35 7.11 -11.85
N ASN A 134 10.01 6.79 -10.74
CA ASN A 134 9.37 6.58 -9.45
C ASN A 134 9.15 7.91 -8.72
N LEU A 135 7.90 8.15 -8.33
CA LEU A 135 7.45 9.40 -7.71
C LEU A 135 7.00 9.18 -6.27
N GLY A 136 7.40 10.07 -5.37
CA GLY A 136 6.85 10.09 -4.01
C GLY A 136 5.39 10.54 -4.04
N VAL A 137 4.53 9.90 -3.24
CA VAL A 137 3.10 10.21 -3.16
C VAL A 137 2.62 10.32 -1.71
N ASN A 138 1.81 11.34 -1.44
CA ASN A 138 1.09 11.48 -0.18
C ASN A 138 -0.41 11.36 -0.39
N LYS A 139 -1.08 10.76 0.60
CA LYS A 139 -2.53 10.89 0.75
C LYS A 139 -2.82 12.32 1.20
N THR A 140 -3.53 13.09 0.36
CA THR A 140 -3.82 14.50 0.61
C THR A 140 -5.16 14.69 1.30
N SER A 141 -6.10 13.76 1.14
CA SER A 141 -7.40 13.79 1.80
C SER A 141 -8.02 12.40 1.89
N LEU A 142 -8.84 12.16 2.92
CA LEU A 142 -9.74 10.99 2.99
C LEU A 142 -10.97 11.15 2.08
N ILE A 143 -11.27 12.39 1.65
CA ILE A 143 -12.45 12.75 0.87
C ILE A 143 -12.05 12.85 -0.59
N ILE A 144 -12.90 12.29 -1.47
CA ILE A 144 -12.79 12.42 -2.92
C ILE A 144 -13.66 13.63 -3.35
N PRO A 145 -13.14 14.57 -4.15
CA PRO A 145 -13.92 15.71 -4.61
C PRO A 145 -15.19 15.29 -5.38
N VAL A 146 -16.29 16.02 -5.19
CA VAL A 146 -17.59 15.69 -5.82
C VAL A 146 -17.49 15.57 -7.34
N LYS A 147 -16.74 16.47 -7.99
CA LYS A 147 -16.49 16.42 -9.44
C LYS A 147 -15.95 15.05 -9.89
N ILE A 148 -15.04 14.47 -9.11
CA ILE A 148 -14.42 13.16 -9.40
C ILE A 148 -15.41 12.03 -9.14
N LEU A 149 -16.21 12.12 -8.07
CA LEU A 149 -17.26 11.14 -7.81
C LEU A 149 -18.30 11.10 -8.94
N THR A 150 -18.66 12.25 -9.51
CA THR A 150 -19.54 12.32 -10.68
C THR A 150 -18.93 11.60 -11.88
N THR A 151 -17.63 11.79 -12.15
CA THR A 151 -16.91 11.06 -13.20
C THR A 151 -16.94 9.54 -12.99
N LEU A 152 -16.79 9.08 -11.75
CA LEU A 152 -16.79 7.65 -11.40
C LEU A 152 -18.16 6.96 -11.56
N ASN A 153 -19.25 7.71 -11.40
CA ASN A 153 -20.62 7.18 -11.45
C ASN A 153 -21.21 7.14 -12.87
N ASN A 154 -20.62 7.88 -13.82
CA ASN A 154 -21.09 7.95 -15.20
C ASN A 154 -20.40 6.92 -16.13
N HIS A 155 -19.56 6.04 -15.59
CA HIS A 155 -18.81 4.97 -16.26
C HIS A 155 -18.95 3.64 -15.52
#